data_AF-A0A662N4V6-F1
#
_entry.id   AF-A0A662N4V6-F1
#
_cell.length_a   1.000
_cell.length_b   1.000
_cell.length_c   1.000
_cell.angle_alpha   90.00
_cell.angle_beta   90.00
_cell.angle_gamma   90.00
#
_symmetry.space_group_name_H-M   'P 1'
#
loop_
_entity.id
_entity.type
_entity.pdbx_description
1 polymer ?
#
loop_
_entity_poly.entity_id
_entity_poly.type
_entity_poly.pdbx_seq_one_letter_code
_entity_poly.pdbx_strand_id
1 'polypeptide(L)'
;MKREDFIATLSILLILEGYLGDNIVPALLGFSLSCYLLMLRSNVARSLVGERVLRETKLEEGKEEEILLKLKNKGNNCILKITQESEEFEVFMPQNVVLNSGEEKIISYKIRPR
;
A
#
# COMPACT_ATOMS: atom_id res chain seq x y z
N MET A 1 -12.34 28.18 -1.60
CA MET A 1 -11.52 27.41 -0.63
C MET A 1 -11.79 25.94 -0.86
N LYS A 2 -10.77 25.08 -0.86
CA LYS A 2 -11.01 23.63 -0.88
C LYS A 2 -11.55 23.20 0.49
N ARG A 3 -12.29 22.09 0.53
CA ARG A 3 -12.91 21.57 1.76
C ARG A 3 -11.87 21.33 2.87
N GLU A 4 -10.67 20.87 2.50
CA GLU A 4 -9.55 20.65 3.42
C GLU A 4 -9.04 21.96 4.02
N ASP A 5 -8.88 23.02 3.20
CA ASP A 5 -8.43 24.33 3.66
C ASP A 5 -9.42 24.93 4.67
N PHE A 6 -10.72 24.76 4.43
CA PHE A 6 -11.76 25.20 5.35
C PHE A 6 -11.70 24.48 6.69
N ILE A 7 -11.59 23.15 6.67
CA ILE A 7 -11.49 22.33 7.90
C ILE A 7 -10.22 22.66 8.68
N ALA A 8 -9.09 22.87 7.99
CA ALA A 8 -7.84 23.27 8.63
C ALA A 8 -7.96 24.65 9.29
N THR A 9 -8.56 25.62 8.60
CA THR A 9 -8.80 26.97 9.14
C THR A 9 -9.72 26.92 10.36
N LEU A 10 -10.80 26.14 10.29
CA LEU A 10 -11.75 25.93 11.40
C LEU A 10 -11.08 25.28 12.61
N SER A 11 -10.23 24.27 12.38
CA SER A 11 -9.47 23.59 13.44
C SER A 11 -8.58 24.57 14.21
N ILE A 12 -7.89 25.48 13.51
CA ILE A 12 -7.04 26.51 14.13
C ILE A 12 -7.88 27.50 14.94
N LEU A 13 -8.99 27.98 14.36
CA LEU A 13 -9.91 28.92 15.03
C LEU A 13 -10.47 28.32 16.34
N LEU A 14 -10.88 27.06 16.33
CA LEU A 14 -11.40 26.36 17.51
C LEU A 14 -10.35 26.20 18.62
N ILE A 15 -9.09 25.95 18.25
CA ILE A 15 -7.98 25.91 19.21
C ILE A 15 -7.75 27.30 19.81
N LEU A 16 -7.77 28.35 18.97
CA LEU A 16 -7.59 29.72 19.41
C LEU A 16 -8.74 30.17 20.34
N GLU A 17 -9.98 29.83 19.99
CA GLU A 17 -11.17 30.09 20.80
C GLU A 17 -11.09 29.37 22.14
N GLY A 18 -10.68 28.10 22.16
CA GLY A 18 -10.53 27.36 23.41
C GLY A 18 -9.43 27.92 24.31
N TYR A 19 -8.34 28.40 23.71
CA TYR A 19 -7.25 29.06 24.44
C TYR A 19 -7.66 30.43 25.01
N LEU A 20 -8.35 31.26 24.21
CA LEU A 20 -8.76 32.61 24.62
C LEU A 20 -9.99 32.60 25.55
N GLY A 21 -10.89 31.64 25.36
CA GLY A 21 -12.14 31.51 26.10
C GLY A 21 -12.03 30.68 27.38
N ASP A 22 -10.82 30.26 27.76
CA ASP A 22 -10.54 29.40 28.92
C ASP A 22 -11.45 28.16 28.97
N ASN A 23 -11.74 27.61 27.78
CA ASN A 23 -12.66 26.49 27.60
C ASN A 23 -11.97 25.39 26.80
N ILE A 24 -11.89 24.21 27.40
CA ILE A 24 -11.20 23.08 26.78
C ILE A 24 -11.99 22.46 25.62
N VAL A 25 -13.33 22.63 25.56
CA VAL A 25 -14.18 21.95 24.59
C VAL A 25 -13.86 22.37 23.14
N PRO A 26 -13.79 23.68 22.79
CA PRO A 26 -13.38 24.11 21.45
C PRO A 26 -11.97 23.63 21.09
N ALA A 27 -11.03 23.69 22.03
CA ALA A 27 -9.66 23.24 21.80
C ALA A 27 -9.59 21.74 21.46
N LEU A 28 -10.38 20.91 22.15
CA LEU A 28 -10.44 19.47 21.93
C LEU A 28 -11.10 19.14 20.58
N LEU A 29 -12.15 19.87 20.21
CA LEU A 29 -12.76 19.76 18.88
C LEU A 29 -11.79 20.16 17.76
N GLY A 30 -11.10 21.29 17.91
CA GLY A 30 -10.09 21.73 16.96
C GLY A 30 -8.97 20.69 16.79
N PHE A 31 -8.47 20.12 17.88
CA PHE A 31 -7.49 19.03 17.83
C PHE A 31 -8.04 17.78 17.12
N SER A 32 -9.29 17.38 17.41
CA SER A 32 -9.91 16.22 16.77
C SER A 32 -10.04 16.37 15.25
N LEU A 33 -10.34 17.59 14.76
CA LEU A 33 -10.41 17.92 13.33
C LEU A 33 -9.03 17.84 12.66
N SER A 34 -7.98 18.27 13.37
CA SER A 34 -6.60 18.11 12.90
C SER A 34 -6.22 16.62 12.76
N CYS A 35 -6.54 15.80 13.76
CA CYS A 35 -6.34 14.35 13.69
C CYS A 35 -7.14 13.71 12.54
N TYR A 36 -8.38 14.15 12.32
CA TYR A 36 -9.21 13.67 11.21
C TYR A 36 -8.57 13.94 9.85
N LEU A 37 -8.04 15.16 9.63
CA LEU A 37 -7.36 15.49 8.37
C LEU A 37 -6.09 14.65 8.16
N LEU A 38 -5.32 14.39 9.22
CA LEU A 38 -4.16 13.51 9.16
C LEU A 38 -4.55 12.07 8.81
N MET A 39 -5.62 11.56 9.42
CA MET A 39 -6.16 10.23 9.09
C MET A 39 -6.63 10.16 7.63
N LEU A 40 -7.31 11.19 7.14
CA LEU A 40 -7.78 11.24 5.75
C LEU A 40 -6.61 11.21 4.76
N ARG A 41 -5.54 11.98 5.05
CA ARG A 41 -4.29 11.94 4.26
C ARG A 41 -3.55 10.61 4.36
N SER A 42 -3.72 9.90 5.48
CA SER A 42 -3.07 8.61 5.72
C SER A 42 -3.80 7.44 5.06
N ASN A 43 -4.94 7.65 4.40
CA ASN A 43 -5.64 6.59 3.69
C ASN A 43 -4.84 6.16 2.45
N VAL A 44 -3.93 5.22 2.66
CA VAL A 44 -3.10 4.61 1.62
C VAL A 44 -4.02 3.79 0.71
N ALA A 45 -4.37 4.33 -0.46
CA ALA A 45 -5.04 3.56 -1.49
C ALA A 45 -4.11 2.40 -1.90
N ARG A 46 -4.49 1.16 -1.55
CA ARG A 46 -3.76 -0.05 -1.95
C ARG A 46 -4.50 -0.66 -3.13
N SER A 47 -3.94 -0.51 -4.33
CA SER A 47 -4.45 -1.14 -5.54
C SER A 47 -3.29 -1.84 -6.24
N LEU A 48 -3.23 -3.15 -6.10
CA LEU A 48 -2.20 -3.99 -6.71
C LEU A 48 -2.85 -4.89 -7.76
N VAL A 49 -2.28 -4.94 -8.96
CA VAL A 49 -2.66 -5.91 -9.99
C VAL A 49 -1.43 -6.76 -10.28
N GLY A 50 -1.59 -8.08 -10.15
CA GLY A 50 -0.54 -9.05 -10.43
C GLY A 50 -0.98 -10.01 -11.52
N GLU A 51 -0.16 -10.20 -12.54
CA GLU A 51 -0.38 -11.18 -13.59
C GLU A 51 0.80 -12.17 -13.62
N ARG A 52 0.49 -13.47 -13.60
CA ARG A 52 1.48 -14.55 -13.70
C ARG A 52 1.58 -14.94 -15.17
N VAL A 53 2.77 -14.80 -15.74
CA VAL A 53 3.07 -15.21 -17.11
C VAL A 53 4.02 -16.41 -17.06
N LEU A 54 3.50 -17.59 -17.42
CA LEU A 54 4.30 -18.79 -17.66
C LEU A 54 4.93 -18.66 -19.05
N ARG A 55 6.26 -18.78 -19.15
CA ARG A 55 6.95 -18.75 -20.45
C ARG A 55 6.75 -20.04 -21.24
N GLU A 56 6.66 -21.18 -20.57
CA GLU A 56 6.45 -22.48 -21.21
C GLU A 56 5.30 -23.25 -20.54
N THR A 57 4.49 -23.92 -21.38
CA THR A 57 3.28 -24.66 -20.96
C THR A 57 3.58 -26.10 -20.57
N LYS A 58 4.83 -26.55 -20.71
CA LYS A 58 5.27 -27.93 -20.43
C LYS A 58 6.20 -27.91 -19.22
N LEU A 59 5.62 -28.13 -18.05
CA LEU A 59 6.39 -28.39 -16.83
C LEU A 59 6.94 -29.82 -16.91
N GLU A 60 8.26 -29.97 -16.96
CA GLU A 60 8.93 -31.27 -16.83
C GLU A 60 9.33 -31.50 -15.36
N GLU A 61 8.98 -32.68 -14.82
CA GLU A 61 9.27 -33.10 -13.45
C GLU A 61 10.79 -33.03 -13.18
N GLY A 62 11.19 -32.27 -12.15
CA GLY A 62 12.60 -32.10 -11.77
C GLY A 62 13.39 -30.96 -12.45
N LYS A 63 12.83 -30.25 -13.45
CA LYS A 63 13.50 -29.08 -14.07
C LYS A 63 13.09 -27.76 -13.39
N GLU A 64 14.07 -26.86 -13.22
CA GLU A 64 13.83 -25.50 -12.74
C GLU A 64 13.24 -24.64 -13.86
N GLU A 65 12.02 -24.15 -13.67
CA GLU A 65 11.31 -23.30 -14.62
C GLU A 65 11.25 -21.86 -14.12
N GLU A 66 11.53 -20.89 -15.00
CA GLU A 66 11.50 -19.47 -14.69
C GLU A 66 10.11 -18.87 -14.99
N ILE A 67 9.43 -18.37 -13.97
CA ILE A 67 8.13 -17.70 -14.09
C ILE A 67 8.31 -16.20 -13.95
N LEU A 68 7.62 -15.45 -14.81
CA LEU A 68 7.55 -14.00 -14.71
C LEU A 68 6.26 -13.58 -14.00
N LEU A 69 6.41 -12.88 -12.88
CA LEU A 69 5.34 -12.18 -12.20
C LEU A 69 5.39 -10.69 -12.59
N LYS A 70 4.35 -10.23 -13.30
CA LYS A 70 4.17 -8.80 -13.58
C LYS A 70 3.34 -8.20 -12.44
N LEU A 71 3.92 -7.26 -11.70
CA LEU A 71 3.24 -6.52 -10.65
C LEU A 71 3.09 -5.07 -11.05
N LYS A 72 1.89 -4.52 -10.87
CA LYS A 72 1.60 -3.11 -11.10
C LYS A 72 0.96 -2.50 -9.87
N ASN A 73 1.60 -1.46 -9.34
CA ASN A 73 1.05 -0.68 -8.23
C ASN A 73 0.26 0.51 -8.77
N LYS A 74 -1.07 0.45 -8.67
CA LYS A 74 -1.98 1.56 -8.99
C LYS A 74 -2.30 2.43 -7.78
N GLY A 75 -1.75 2.09 -6.62
CA GLY A 75 -1.96 2.79 -5.36
C GLY A 75 -0.72 3.56 -4.90
N ASN A 76 -0.58 3.73 -3.59
CA ASN A 76 0.58 4.34 -2.95
C ASN A 76 1.74 3.35 -2.79
N ASN A 77 2.95 3.86 -2.52
CA ASN A 77 4.17 3.05 -2.32
C ASN A 77 3.92 1.91 -1.33
N CYS A 78 4.31 0.69 -1.70
CA CYS A 78 4.12 -0.48 -0.87
C CYS A 78 5.33 -1.42 -0.91
N ILE A 79 5.54 -2.11 0.21
CA ILE A 79 6.50 -3.22 0.32
C ILE A 79 5.67 -4.49 0.27
N LEU A 80 5.96 -5.35 -0.70
CA LEU A 80 5.24 -6.59 -0.92
C LEU A 80 6.11 -7.77 -0.51
N LYS A 81 5.52 -8.67 0.26
CA LYS A 81 6.03 -10.01 0.46
C LYS A 81 5.23 -10.93 -0.45
N ILE A 82 5.88 -11.52 -1.44
CA ILE A 82 5.25 -12.48 -2.34
C ILE A 82 5.37 -13.84 -1.67
N THR A 83 4.24 -14.51 -1.47
CA THR A 83 4.15 -15.86 -0.92
C THR A 83 3.30 -16.70 -1.85
N GLN A 84 3.82 -17.88 -2.23
CA GLN A 84 3.05 -18.89 -2.94
C GLN A 84 3.03 -20.14 -2.05
N GLU A 85 1.85 -20.48 -1.54
CA GLU A 85 1.62 -21.74 -0.84
C GLU A 85 1.22 -22.79 -1.87
N SER A 86 2.01 -23.85 -2.01
CA SER A 86 1.72 -24.98 -2.88
C SER A 86 2.40 -26.23 -2.32
N GLU A 87 1.66 -27.32 -2.18
CA GLU A 87 2.21 -28.61 -1.71
C GLU A 87 3.04 -29.32 -2.80
N GLU A 88 2.71 -29.06 -4.07
CA GLU A 88 3.27 -29.73 -5.25
C GLU A 88 4.54 -29.07 -5.85
N PHE A 89 4.91 -27.86 -5.40
CA PHE A 89 6.00 -27.08 -6.01
C PHE A 89 6.90 -26.44 -4.94
N GLU A 90 8.22 -26.59 -5.09
CA GLU A 90 9.20 -25.79 -4.36
C GLU A 90 9.42 -24.46 -5.09
N VAL A 91 9.13 -23.35 -4.41
CA VAL A 91 9.13 -22.00 -5.00
C VAL A 91 10.30 -21.18 -4.45
N PHE A 92 11.17 -20.72 -5.34
CA PHE A 92 12.29 -19.83 -5.01
C PHE A 92 11.92 -18.39 -5.39
N MET A 93 11.29 -17.67 -4.46
CA MET A 93 10.91 -16.26 -4.65
C MET A 93 11.95 -15.30 -4.04
N PRO A 94 12.21 -14.15 -4.68
CA PRO A 94 13.02 -13.10 -4.07
C PRO A 94 12.34 -12.51 -2.83
N GLN A 95 13.13 -12.19 -1.80
CA GLN A 95 12.63 -11.55 -0.59
C GLN A 95 12.26 -10.07 -0.85
N ASN A 96 11.10 -9.66 -0.32
CA ASN A 96 10.57 -8.30 -0.22
C ASN A 96 10.78 -7.39 -1.44
N VAL A 97 9.70 -7.14 -2.18
CA VAL A 97 9.73 -6.26 -3.34
C VAL A 97 9.15 -4.91 -2.95
N VAL A 98 9.96 -3.87 -3.09
CA VAL A 98 9.47 -2.48 -3.06
C VAL A 98 8.86 -2.14 -4.43
N LEU A 99 7.62 -1.68 -4.41
CA LEU A 99 6.91 -1.12 -5.57
C LEU A 99 6.46 0.31 -5.23
N ASN A 100 7.00 1.29 -5.95
CA ASN A 100 6.56 2.67 -5.83
C ASN A 100 5.20 2.87 -6.51
N SER A 101 4.55 3.99 -6.21
CA SER A 101 3.27 4.38 -6.79
C SER A 101 3.39 4.52 -8.30
N GLY A 102 2.53 3.83 -9.04
CA GLY A 102 2.55 3.81 -10.51
C GLY A 102 3.64 2.93 -11.12
N GLU A 103 4.52 2.31 -10.31
CA GLU A 103 5.60 1.46 -10.80
C GLU A 103 5.06 0.11 -11.30
N GLU A 104 5.60 -0.34 -12.43
CA GLU A 104 5.38 -1.67 -12.98
C GLU A 104 6.71 -2.43 -12.89
N LYS A 105 6.69 -3.58 -12.21
CA LYS A 105 7.88 -4.36 -11.93
C LYS A 105 7.65 -5.81 -12.35
N ILE A 106 8.58 -6.33 -13.14
CA ILE A 106 8.60 -7.72 -13.56
C ILE A 106 9.59 -8.44 -12.64
N ILE A 107 9.14 -9.50 -12.00
CA ILE A 107 9.95 -10.30 -11.09
C ILE A 107 10.00 -11.71 -11.68
N SER A 108 11.21 -12.22 -11.92
CA SER A 108 11.37 -13.64 -12.19
C SER A 108 11.52 -14.41 -10.88
N TYR A 109 10.82 -15.54 -10.78
CA TYR A 109 11.01 -16.50 -9.70
C TYR A 109 11.05 -17.92 -10.30
N LYS A 110 11.76 -18.82 -9.63
CA LYS A 110 11.90 -20.19 -10.10
C LYS A 110 10.93 -21.11 -9.36
N ILE A 111 10.35 -22.06 -10.08
CA ILE A 111 9.62 -23.19 -9.48
C ILE A 111 10.30 -24.49 -9.85
N ARG A 112 10.25 -25.44 -8.92
CA ARG A 112 10.63 -26.83 -9.15
C ARG A 112 9.44 -27.72 -8.77
N PRO A 113 8.87 -28.50 -9.71
CA PRO A 113 7.92 -29.57 -9.37
C PRO A 113 8.62 -30.59 -8.47
N ARG A 114 7.95 -31.05 -7.42
CA ARG A 114 8.48 -32.09 -6.53
C ARG A 114 8.45 -33.47 -7.16
#